data_AF-A0A6C0J9F1-F1
#
_entry.id   AF-A0A6C0J9F1-F1
#
_cell.length_a   1.000
_cell.length_b   1.000
_cell.length_c   1.000
_cell.angle_alpha   90.00
_cell.angle_beta   90.00
_cell.angle_gamma   90.00
#
_symmetry.space_group_name_H-M   'P 1'
#
loop_
_entity.id
_entity.type
_entity.pdbx_description
1 polymer ?
#
loop_
_entity_poly.entity_id
_entity_poly.type
_entity_poly.pdbx_seq_one_letter_code
_entity_poly.pdbx_strand_id
1 'polypeptide(L)'
;MGNKNTIFQADCPTPKVYKLPNNPDDKINAIKTTSTCISEDYDYLTWQFLPPGGEYRAVDYSERPRCGCDGTKIVYYRESFKGKPLTCCLTGESGSTTACDPKYRNMDSSACAPIMRDYCFIDNNIFADSGCKQWCTLNPDECMNKKIDLCNNLNSFETNYQCRDFCIQNPGKCDTSMNLYCKKTQNIGKPECSCVNSLFKQYKYNPLCQDKECINAGYSTAPMINSLGDGCQIIDCSVAFNLEKTGQVQFNDADIDQRCGKDESTLEEEVEIFSNSKETLAKIVEDLDENDEKEKSTWWIWLIVIIVLLLLVGGIGIGIYYYTRKKAKLQLLQNNPTT
;
A
#
# COMPACT_ATOMS: atom_id res chain seq x y z
N MET A 1 35.30 25.66 84.95
CA MET A 1 35.75 26.48 83.82
C MET A 1 35.47 25.71 82.55
N GLY A 2 34.37 26.04 81.86
CA GLY A 2 33.92 25.34 80.65
C GLY A 2 33.79 26.35 79.51
N ASN A 3 34.49 26.09 78.41
CA ASN A 3 34.43 26.90 77.19
C ASN A 3 33.14 26.61 76.42
N LYS A 4 32.34 27.66 76.19
CA LYS A 4 31.24 27.65 75.23
C LYS A 4 31.79 27.95 73.84
N ASN A 5 31.66 27.00 72.91
CA ASN A 5 31.81 27.27 71.48
C ASN A 5 30.50 27.82 70.94
N THR A 6 30.55 29.02 70.36
CA THR A 6 29.45 29.62 69.60
C THR A 6 29.54 29.12 68.16
N ILE A 7 28.52 28.41 67.67
CA ILE A 7 28.42 28.00 66.27
C ILE A 7 27.67 29.11 65.51
N PHE A 8 28.29 29.68 64.48
CA PHE A 8 27.59 30.52 63.51
C PHE A 8 26.97 29.61 62.44
N GLN A 9 25.64 29.64 62.35
CA GLN A 9 24.88 28.96 61.30
C GLN A 9 24.78 29.94 60.12
N ALA A 10 25.50 29.66 59.04
CA ALA A 10 25.37 30.41 57.79
C ALA A 10 24.22 29.79 56.97
N ASP A 11 23.18 30.59 56.70
CA ASP A 11 22.08 30.18 55.83
C ASP A 11 22.60 29.93 54.42
N CYS A 12 22.53 28.68 53.95
CA CYS A 12 22.81 28.35 52.55
C CYS A 12 21.70 28.93 51.67
N PRO A 13 22.03 29.61 50.56
CA PRO A 13 21.00 30.12 49.66
C PRO A 13 20.20 28.95 49.09
N THR A 14 18.87 29.06 49.13
CA THR A 14 17.96 28.10 48.52
C THR A 14 18.25 27.94 47.03
N PRO A 15 18.15 26.72 46.46
CA PRO A 15 18.36 26.50 45.03
C PRO A 15 17.45 27.42 44.22
N LYS A 16 18.03 28.25 43.35
CA LYS A 16 17.26 29.04 42.39
C LYS A 16 16.75 28.11 41.29
N VAL A 17 15.44 27.89 41.26
CA VAL A 17 14.76 27.23 40.14
C VAL A 17 14.62 28.27 39.02
N TYR A 18 15.34 28.07 37.92
CA TYR A 18 15.16 28.89 36.72
C TYR A 18 14.07 28.27 35.85
N LYS A 19 12.91 28.92 35.75
CA LYS A 19 11.94 28.62 34.70
C LYS A 19 12.47 29.20 33.39
N LEU A 20 12.82 28.34 32.42
CA LEU A 20 13.02 28.82 31.06
C LEU A 20 11.68 29.32 30.52
N PRO A 21 11.63 30.45 29.79
CA PRO A 21 10.39 30.96 29.24
C PRO A 21 9.78 29.93 28.30
N ASN A 22 8.54 29.54 28.57
CA ASN A 22 7.72 28.72 27.68
C ASN A 22 7.37 29.55 26.45
N ASN A 23 8.24 29.56 25.45
CA ASN A 23 7.89 30.05 24.11
C ASN A 23 8.01 28.90 23.10
N PRO A 24 6.91 28.49 22.46
CA PRO A 24 6.93 27.38 21.50
C PRO A 24 7.71 27.68 20.22
N ASP A 25 8.09 28.94 19.94
CA ASP A 25 8.75 29.34 18.69
C ASP A 25 10.17 29.94 18.84
N ASP A 26 10.75 29.92 20.04
CA ASP A 26 12.02 30.61 20.27
C ASP A 26 13.24 29.86 19.70
N LYS A 27 13.69 30.34 18.53
CA LYS A 27 15.07 30.27 18.04
C LYS A 27 16.00 30.90 19.07
N ILE A 28 16.65 30.12 19.92
CA ILE A 28 17.73 30.63 20.76
C ILE A 28 18.97 29.76 20.60
N ASN A 29 20.00 30.43 20.04
CA ASN A 29 21.37 29.98 19.94
C ASN A 29 21.90 29.53 21.30
N ALA A 30 22.77 28.52 21.30
CA ALA A 30 23.43 27.98 22.47
C ALA A 30 23.83 29.05 23.50
N ILE A 31 23.38 28.91 24.75
CA ILE A 31 23.94 29.66 25.86
C ILE A 31 25.28 29.01 26.19
N LYS A 32 26.37 29.60 25.69
CA LYS A 32 27.74 29.21 26.07
C LYS A 32 28.13 30.02 27.30
N THR A 33 27.97 29.45 28.48
CA THR A 33 28.51 30.05 29.71
C THR A 33 29.96 29.62 29.87
N THR A 34 30.90 30.49 29.50
CA THR A 34 32.33 30.31 29.82
C THR A 34 32.60 30.83 31.22
N SER A 35 32.96 29.93 32.14
CA SER A 35 33.77 30.27 33.31
C SER A 35 35.07 29.48 33.26
N THR A 36 36.18 30.20 33.37
CA THR A 36 37.53 29.63 33.48
C THR A 36 37.77 29.34 34.95
N CYS A 37 37.87 28.05 35.31
CA CYS A 37 38.54 27.63 36.53
C CYS A 37 39.52 26.53 36.15
N ILE A 38 40.76 26.73 36.58
CA ILE A 38 41.86 25.78 36.47
C ILE A 38 41.84 25.02 37.80
N SER A 39 41.44 23.75 37.79
CA SER A 39 42.01 22.79 38.72
C SER A 39 42.01 21.41 38.09
N GLU A 40 43.20 20.81 38.07
CA GLU A 40 43.47 19.44 37.70
C GLU A 40 42.79 18.54 38.74
N ASP A 41 41.70 17.87 38.38
CA ASP A 41 41.36 16.53 38.85
C ASP A 41 40.09 16.02 38.13
N TYR A 42 40.08 14.73 37.82
CA TYR A 42 39.17 14.09 36.88
C TYR A 42 37.68 14.13 37.31
N ASP A 43 36.86 14.81 36.52
CA ASP A 43 35.39 14.78 36.63
C ASP A 43 34.80 13.52 35.98
N TYR A 44 34.02 12.74 36.73
CA TYR A 44 33.17 11.67 36.19
C TYR A 44 31.78 12.23 35.87
N LEU A 45 31.41 12.24 34.58
CA LEU A 45 30.07 12.61 34.10
C LEU A 45 29.15 11.39 34.11
N THR A 46 28.04 11.45 34.84
CA THR A 46 26.94 10.47 34.72
C THR A 46 25.75 11.09 33.99
N TRP A 47 25.24 10.36 32.99
CA TRP A 47 24.12 10.78 32.14
C TRP A 47 22.80 10.31 32.75
N GLN A 48 21.81 11.20 32.88
CA GLN A 48 20.45 10.84 33.28
C GLN A 48 19.48 11.20 32.14
N PHE A 49 18.85 10.19 31.56
CA PHE A 49 17.82 10.37 30.53
C PHE A 49 16.51 10.80 31.22
N LEU A 50 15.89 11.90 30.78
CA LEU A 50 14.57 12.33 31.25
C LEU A 50 13.51 12.09 30.17
N PRO A 51 12.29 11.65 30.53
CA PRO A 51 11.21 11.39 29.58
C PRO A 51 10.64 12.67 28.94
N PRO A 52 9.95 12.56 27.78
CA PRO A 52 9.45 13.73 27.05
C PRO A 52 8.28 14.39 27.80
N GLY A 53 8.36 15.70 28.04
CA GLY A 53 7.29 16.52 28.62
C GLY A 53 7.45 16.91 30.09
N GLY A 54 8.53 16.48 30.76
CA GLY A 54 8.82 16.90 32.14
C GLY A 54 9.48 18.28 32.22
N GLU A 55 9.14 19.04 33.27
CA GLU A 55 9.94 20.19 33.71
C GLU A 55 11.39 19.74 33.96
N TYR A 56 12.37 20.55 33.52
CA TYR A 56 13.77 20.31 33.81
C TYR A 56 13.98 20.32 35.33
N ARG A 57 14.42 19.19 35.89
CA ARG A 57 14.87 19.13 37.29
C ARG A 57 16.38 19.05 37.30
N ALA A 58 17.04 20.07 37.83
CA ALA A 58 18.42 19.94 38.24
C ALA A 58 18.45 18.97 39.43
N VAL A 59 19.12 17.82 39.28
CA VAL A 59 19.40 16.92 40.39
C VAL A 59 20.86 17.14 40.76
N ASP A 60 21.08 17.89 41.85
CA ASP A 60 22.40 18.04 42.45
C ASP A 60 22.66 16.83 43.35
N TYR A 61 23.55 15.93 42.93
CA TYR A 61 24.05 14.86 43.79
C TYR A 61 25.26 15.35 44.58
N SER A 62 25.04 16.34 45.45
CA SER A 62 26.01 16.78 46.44
C SER A 62 25.75 16.12 47.81
N GLU A 63 25.57 14.80 47.85
CA GLU A 63 25.60 14.05 49.12
C GLU A 63 27.05 13.83 49.60
N ARG A 64 27.80 14.92 49.81
CA ARG A 64 28.82 15.01 50.86
C ARG A 64 28.92 16.46 51.34
N PRO A 65 28.76 16.74 52.64
CA PRO A 65 28.93 18.08 53.17
C PRO A 65 30.42 18.40 53.23
N ARG A 66 30.93 19.11 52.23
CA ARG A 66 32.11 19.95 52.40
C ARG A 66 31.73 21.35 51.94
N CYS A 67 31.64 22.26 52.90
CA CYS A 67 31.54 23.69 52.66
C CYS A 67 32.78 24.11 51.87
N GLY A 68 32.59 24.34 50.59
CA GLY A 68 33.56 24.84 49.64
C GLY A 68 32.83 25.01 48.32
N CYS A 69 32.34 26.22 48.07
CA CYS A 69 31.86 26.57 46.74
C CYS A 69 32.97 26.26 45.73
N ASP A 70 32.70 25.51 44.68
CA ASP A 70 32.62 26.14 43.35
C ASP A 70 32.36 25.14 42.21
N GLY A 71 31.13 25.18 41.70
CA GLY A 71 30.90 25.19 40.26
C GLY A 71 30.91 23.86 39.52
N THR A 72 30.14 22.87 39.95
CA THR A 72 29.80 21.74 39.06
C THR A 72 29.10 22.28 37.81
N LYS A 73 29.79 22.28 36.67
CA LYS A 73 29.24 22.70 35.38
C LYS A 73 28.23 21.67 34.91
N ILE A 74 26.94 21.94 35.08
CA ILE A 74 25.90 21.17 34.40
C ILE A 74 25.80 21.68 32.96
N VAL A 75 26.31 20.90 32.01
CA VAL A 75 26.18 21.21 30.57
C VAL A 75 24.87 20.61 30.07
N TYR A 76 23.91 21.47 29.73
CA TYR A 76 22.69 21.07 29.06
C TYR A 76 22.94 21.04 27.55
N TYR A 77 22.73 19.89 26.91
CA TYR A 77 22.67 19.79 25.46
C TYR A 77 21.21 19.71 25.04
N ARG A 78 20.80 20.54 24.06
CA ARG A 78 19.51 20.39 23.39
C ARG A 78 19.71 19.49 22.18
N GLU A 79 19.03 18.37 22.11
CA GLU A 79 18.98 17.57 20.89
C GLU A 79 18.34 18.43 19.78
N SER A 80 19.07 18.62 18.67
CA SER A 80 18.49 19.24 17.49
C SER A 80 17.74 18.19 16.70
N PHE A 81 16.40 18.26 16.69
CA PHE A 81 15.58 17.39 15.87
C PHE A 81 15.62 17.84 14.41
N LYS A 82 16.48 17.21 13.62
CA LYS A 82 16.68 17.52 12.20
C LYS A 82 16.13 16.44 11.26
N GLY A 83 15.50 15.40 11.83
CA GLY A 83 14.86 14.34 11.05
C GLY A 83 13.75 14.90 10.16
N LYS A 84 13.66 14.43 8.91
CA LYS A 84 12.57 14.82 8.01
C LYS A 84 11.25 14.27 8.56
N PRO A 85 10.19 15.09 8.69
CA PRO A 85 8.92 14.64 9.27
C PRO A 85 8.35 13.37 8.65
N LEU A 86 8.32 13.27 7.31
CA LEU A 86 7.84 12.06 6.61
C LEU A 86 8.68 10.82 6.95
N THR A 87 10.01 10.92 6.91
CA THR A 87 10.90 9.79 7.26
C THR A 87 10.68 9.35 8.71
N CYS A 88 10.53 10.32 9.62
CA CYS A 88 10.22 10.06 11.02
C CYS A 88 8.89 9.33 11.19
N CYS A 89 7.84 9.77 10.50
CA CYS A 89 6.53 9.13 10.57
C CYS A 89 6.52 7.71 9.96
N LEU A 90 7.31 7.48 8.91
CA LEU A 90 7.38 6.18 8.23
C LEU A 90 8.15 5.13 9.04
N THR A 91 9.23 5.54 9.72
CA THR A 91 10.19 4.59 10.30
C THR A 91 10.22 4.62 11.82
N GLY A 92 9.65 5.64 12.46
CA GLY A 92 9.81 5.91 13.89
C GLY A 92 11.24 6.32 14.28
N GLU A 93 12.17 6.29 13.32
CA GLU A 93 13.59 6.52 13.49
C GLU A 93 14.05 7.68 12.62
N SER A 94 15.06 8.38 13.09
CA SER A 94 15.76 9.35 12.29
C SER A 94 16.98 8.69 11.66
N GLY A 95 17.16 8.89 10.35
CA GLY A 95 18.35 8.38 9.67
C GLY A 95 19.65 8.80 10.37
N SER A 96 20.72 8.03 10.13
CA SER A 96 22.01 7.94 10.84
C SER A 96 22.66 9.18 11.50
N THR A 97 22.25 10.41 11.21
CA THR A 97 22.86 11.64 11.74
C THR A 97 21.87 12.69 12.26
N THR A 98 20.58 12.40 12.27
CA THR A 98 19.56 13.34 12.76
C THR A 98 18.75 12.67 13.86
N ALA A 99 18.10 13.44 14.74
CA ALA A 99 17.11 12.96 15.70
C ALA A 99 15.68 13.30 15.19
N CYS A 100 14.71 12.40 15.35
CA CYS A 100 13.31 12.72 15.04
C CYS A 100 12.69 13.52 16.17
N ASP A 101 11.93 14.56 15.81
CA ASP A 101 11.09 15.27 16.78
C ASP A 101 10.09 14.26 17.39
N PRO A 102 9.94 14.19 18.72
CA PRO A 102 9.03 13.26 19.38
C PRO A 102 7.63 13.21 18.80
N LYS A 103 7.08 14.35 18.31
CA LYS A 103 5.73 14.37 17.72
C LYS A 103 5.63 13.57 16.41
N TYR A 104 6.74 13.32 15.72
CA TYR A 104 6.77 12.57 14.47
C TYR A 104 7.24 11.12 14.61
N ARG A 105 7.39 10.61 15.85
CA ARG A 105 7.89 9.22 16.06
C ARG A 105 6.78 8.19 16.07
N ASN A 106 5.53 8.60 16.30
CA ASN A 106 4.37 7.71 16.28
C ASN A 106 3.49 8.03 15.07
N MET A 107 3.23 7.00 14.26
CA MET A 107 2.45 7.09 13.03
C MET A 107 0.98 7.45 13.30
N ASP A 108 0.45 7.13 14.49
CA ASP A 108 -0.91 7.51 14.92
C ASP A 108 -1.02 8.97 15.40
N SER A 109 0.11 9.67 15.52
CA SER A 109 0.10 10.99 16.13
C SER A 109 -0.65 11.97 15.25
N SER A 110 -1.29 12.97 15.86
CA SER A 110 -1.95 14.06 15.13
C SER A 110 -1.00 14.83 14.21
N ALA A 111 0.31 14.79 14.47
CA ALA A 111 1.33 15.40 13.63
C ALA A 111 1.73 14.51 12.44
N CYS A 112 1.71 13.18 12.59
CA CYS A 112 2.03 12.24 11.51
C CYS A 112 0.85 11.92 10.61
N ALA A 113 -0.37 11.85 11.16
CA ALA A 113 -1.57 11.49 10.41
C ALA A 113 -1.73 12.25 9.07
N PRO A 114 -1.66 13.60 9.00
CA PRO A 114 -1.79 14.32 7.74
C PRO A 114 -0.61 14.07 6.78
N ILE A 115 0.62 13.95 7.31
CA ILE A 115 1.83 13.70 6.50
C ILE A 115 1.75 12.32 5.84
N MET A 116 1.37 11.32 6.62
CA MET A 116 1.21 9.94 6.15
C MET A 116 0.09 9.83 5.14
N ARG A 117 -1.07 10.45 5.41
CA ARG A 117 -2.18 10.53 4.46
C ARG A 117 -1.71 11.10 3.12
N ASP A 118 -1.11 12.28 3.14
CA ASP A 118 -0.69 12.97 1.91
C ASP A 118 0.36 12.14 1.14
N TYR A 119 1.29 11.48 1.84
CA TYR A 119 2.28 10.59 1.22
C TYR A 119 1.66 9.32 0.62
N CYS A 120 0.80 8.64 1.39
CA CYS A 120 0.18 7.39 0.96
C CYS A 120 -0.81 7.60 -0.18
N PHE A 121 -1.35 8.80 -0.31
CA PHE A 121 -2.35 9.14 -1.32
C PHE A 121 -1.75 9.53 -2.67
N ILE A 122 -0.41 9.55 -2.76
CA ILE A 122 0.33 9.73 -4.01
C ILE A 122 0.45 8.38 -4.72
N ASP A 123 0.02 8.37 -5.98
CA ASP A 123 0.16 7.26 -6.91
C ASP A 123 -0.26 5.91 -6.30
N ASN A 124 0.66 4.95 -6.26
CA ASN A 124 0.45 3.59 -5.80
C ASN A 124 1.04 3.33 -4.39
N ASN A 125 1.45 4.37 -3.67
CA ASN A 125 2.10 4.20 -2.37
C ASN A 125 1.20 3.44 -1.38
N ILE A 126 -0.12 3.69 -1.42
CA ILE A 126 -1.10 3.00 -0.56
C ILE A 126 -1.11 1.47 -0.70
N PHE A 127 -0.61 0.92 -1.82
CA PHE A 127 -0.48 -0.52 -2.03
C PHE A 127 0.96 -1.02 -2.02
N ALA A 128 1.93 -0.20 -2.44
CA ALA A 128 3.32 -0.60 -2.59
C ALA A 128 4.13 -0.41 -1.30
N ASP A 129 3.97 0.73 -0.62
CA ASP A 129 4.81 1.13 0.50
C ASP A 129 4.42 0.45 1.82
N SER A 130 5.41 -0.07 2.54
CA SER A 130 5.20 -0.77 3.81
C SER A 130 4.68 0.14 4.93
N GLY A 131 5.15 1.40 4.97
CA GLY A 131 4.69 2.37 5.95
C GLY A 131 3.23 2.75 5.68
N CYS A 132 2.82 2.83 4.42
CA CYS A 132 1.41 3.03 4.07
C CYS A 132 0.52 1.84 4.40
N LYS A 133 1.02 0.61 4.27
CA LYS A 133 0.29 -0.58 4.74
C LYS A 133 0.08 -0.56 6.25
N GLN A 134 1.10 -0.15 7.02
CA GLN A 134 0.97 0.03 8.46
C GLN A 134 -0.02 1.15 8.80
N TRP A 135 0.06 2.29 8.11
CA TRP A 135 -0.87 3.40 8.29
C TRP A 135 -2.32 3.01 8.00
N CYS A 136 -2.56 2.21 6.95
CA CYS A 136 -3.87 1.65 6.63
C CYS A 136 -4.42 0.72 7.72
N THR A 137 -3.55 0.06 8.49
CA THR A 137 -3.98 -0.75 9.64
C THR A 137 -4.48 0.13 10.79
N LEU A 138 -3.90 1.32 10.95
CA LEU A 138 -4.30 2.30 11.97
C LEU A 138 -5.51 3.15 11.54
N ASN A 139 -5.70 3.36 10.24
CA ASN A 139 -6.75 4.23 9.67
C ASN A 139 -7.55 3.49 8.58
N PRO A 140 -8.30 2.42 8.94
CA PRO A 140 -8.89 1.51 7.96
C PRO A 140 -9.93 2.19 7.05
N ASP A 141 -10.82 3.02 7.60
CA ASP A 141 -11.89 3.67 6.82
C ASP A 141 -11.33 4.67 5.81
N GLU A 142 -10.39 5.51 6.23
CA GLU A 142 -9.78 6.51 5.37
C GLU A 142 -8.93 5.85 4.26
N CYS A 143 -8.19 4.81 4.61
CA CYS A 143 -7.46 4.00 3.63
C CYS A 143 -8.40 3.31 2.64
N MET A 144 -9.50 2.72 3.11
CA MET A 144 -10.48 2.06 2.25
C MET A 144 -11.10 3.06 1.27
N ASN A 145 -11.57 4.21 1.75
CA ASN A 145 -12.15 5.25 0.90
C ASN A 145 -11.15 5.74 -0.16
N LYS A 146 -9.88 5.93 0.21
CA LYS A 146 -8.87 6.31 -0.78
C LYS A 146 -8.62 5.22 -1.83
N LYS A 147 -8.56 3.95 -1.42
CA LYS A 147 -8.41 2.82 -2.37
C LYS A 147 -9.61 2.76 -3.31
N ILE A 148 -10.82 3.01 -2.81
CA ILE A 148 -12.03 3.13 -3.63
C ILE A 148 -11.87 4.23 -4.66
N ASP A 149 -11.53 5.45 -4.24
CA ASP A 149 -11.38 6.60 -5.14
C ASP A 149 -10.32 6.36 -6.21
N LEU A 150 -9.18 5.80 -5.80
CA LEU A 150 -8.07 5.50 -6.70
C LEU A 150 -8.44 4.39 -7.70
N CYS A 151 -9.03 3.30 -7.23
CA CYS A 151 -9.27 2.11 -8.05
C CYS A 151 -10.59 2.14 -8.82
N ASN A 152 -11.56 2.94 -8.40
CA ASN A 152 -12.77 3.20 -9.17
C ASN A 152 -12.56 4.22 -10.31
N ASN A 153 -11.31 4.63 -10.55
CA ASN A 153 -10.87 5.36 -11.73
C ASN A 153 -10.32 4.40 -12.80
N LEU A 154 -10.83 4.46 -14.04
CA LEU A 154 -10.43 3.54 -15.11
C LEU A 154 -8.91 3.58 -15.42
N ASN A 155 -8.28 4.75 -15.44
CA ASN A 155 -6.86 4.85 -15.80
C ASN A 155 -5.98 4.15 -14.75
N SER A 156 -6.24 4.41 -13.47
CA SER A 156 -5.54 3.74 -12.37
C SER A 156 -5.83 2.25 -12.36
N PHE A 157 -7.09 1.86 -12.56
CA PHE A 157 -7.52 0.46 -12.63
C PHE A 157 -6.77 -0.34 -13.72
N GLU A 158 -6.57 0.24 -14.90
CA GLU A 158 -5.91 -0.45 -16.02
C GLU A 158 -4.39 -0.50 -15.89
N THR A 159 -3.79 0.56 -15.36
CA THR A 159 -2.33 0.66 -15.22
C THR A 159 -1.80 -0.03 -13.97
N ASN A 160 -2.64 -0.26 -12.96
CA ASN A 160 -2.26 -0.83 -11.68
C ASN A 160 -3.02 -2.13 -11.38
N TYR A 161 -2.33 -3.27 -11.47
CA TYR A 161 -2.93 -4.57 -11.17
C TYR A 161 -3.44 -4.68 -9.73
N GLN A 162 -2.84 -3.96 -8.77
CA GLN A 162 -3.28 -3.99 -7.37
C GLN A 162 -4.66 -3.37 -7.21
N CYS A 163 -5.04 -2.42 -8.07
CA CYS A 163 -6.41 -1.91 -8.09
C CYS A 163 -7.40 -2.96 -8.59
N ARG A 164 -7.04 -3.76 -9.59
CA ARG A 164 -7.88 -4.86 -10.08
C ARG A 164 -8.11 -5.90 -8.99
N ASP A 165 -7.03 -6.34 -8.34
CA ASP A 165 -7.10 -7.30 -7.22
C ASP A 165 -7.95 -6.74 -6.07
N PHE A 166 -7.74 -5.46 -5.72
CA PHE A 166 -8.54 -4.78 -4.71
C PHE A 166 -10.03 -4.79 -5.06
N CYS A 167 -10.39 -4.45 -6.30
CA CYS A 167 -11.77 -4.42 -6.75
C CYS A 167 -12.43 -5.80 -6.74
N ILE A 168 -11.71 -6.84 -7.17
CA ILE A 168 -12.21 -8.23 -7.12
C ILE A 168 -12.47 -8.66 -5.67
N GLN A 169 -11.57 -8.32 -4.74
CA GLN A 169 -11.71 -8.63 -3.31
C GLN A 169 -12.77 -7.78 -2.60
N ASN A 170 -13.15 -6.63 -3.18
CA ASN A 170 -14.08 -5.67 -2.60
C ASN A 170 -15.20 -5.36 -3.60
N PRO A 171 -16.07 -6.34 -3.89
CA PRO A 171 -17.13 -6.14 -4.87
C PRO A 171 -18.09 -5.03 -4.44
N GLY A 172 -18.63 -4.31 -5.43
CA GLY A 172 -19.46 -3.12 -5.25
C GLY A 172 -18.71 -1.82 -4.97
N LYS A 173 -17.38 -1.85 -4.86
CA LYS A 173 -16.58 -0.66 -4.55
C LYS A 173 -15.96 0.02 -5.77
N CYS A 174 -15.84 -0.69 -6.88
CA CYS A 174 -15.18 -0.25 -8.10
C CYS A 174 -16.08 -0.26 -9.33
N ASP A 175 -17.39 -0.05 -9.14
CA ASP A 175 -18.41 -0.27 -10.17
C ASP A 175 -18.15 0.52 -11.46
N THR A 176 -17.71 1.77 -11.36
CA THR A 176 -17.45 2.62 -12.52
C THR A 176 -16.31 2.05 -13.36
N SER A 177 -15.16 1.83 -12.72
CA SER A 177 -13.98 1.28 -13.41
C SER A 177 -14.26 -0.10 -14.01
N MET A 178 -14.94 -0.98 -13.26
CA MET A 178 -15.19 -2.34 -13.72
C MET A 178 -16.19 -2.40 -14.87
N ASN A 179 -17.27 -1.62 -14.81
CA ASN A 179 -18.22 -1.51 -15.93
C ASN A 179 -17.54 -0.98 -17.19
N LEU A 180 -16.64 -0.01 -17.07
CA LEU A 180 -15.89 0.51 -18.23
C LEU A 180 -14.86 -0.50 -18.75
N TYR A 181 -14.16 -1.20 -17.85
CA TYR A 181 -13.19 -2.23 -18.19
C TYR A 181 -13.84 -3.40 -18.94
N CYS A 182 -14.97 -3.91 -18.45
CA CYS A 182 -15.66 -5.07 -19.02
C CYS A 182 -16.40 -4.79 -20.34
N LYS A 183 -16.65 -3.51 -20.66
CA LYS A 183 -17.21 -3.08 -21.95
C LYS A 183 -16.21 -3.13 -23.10
N LYS A 184 -14.90 -3.19 -22.81
CA LYS A 184 -13.89 -3.27 -23.86
C LYS A 184 -13.92 -4.66 -24.49
N THR A 185 -13.89 -4.73 -25.81
CA THR A 185 -14.04 -5.99 -26.57
C THR A 185 -13.03 -7.05 -26.17
N GLN A 186 -11.79 -6.67 -25.88
CA GLN A 186 -10.73 -7.58 -25.42
C GLN A 186 -10.96 -8.17 -24.02
N ASN A 187 -11.89 -7.63 -23.23
CA ASN A 187 -12.16 -8.04 -21.85
C ASN A 187 -13.50 -8.77 -21.68
N ILE A 188 -14.30 -8.91 -22.74
CA ILE A 188 -15.67 -9.44 -22.62
C ILE A 188 -15.69 -10.85 -22.01
N GLY A 189 -14.75 -11.71 -22.41
CA GLY A 189 -14.63 -13.10 -21.92
C GLY A 189 -13.75 -13.27 -20.68
N LYS A 190 -13.37 -12.18 -20.00
CA LYS A 190 -12.58 -12.29 -18.76
C LYS A 190 -13.47 -12.78 -17.62
N PRO A 191 -13.02 -13.73 -16.77
CA PRO A 191 -13.84 -14.27 -15.68
C PRO A 191 -14.40 -13.19 -14.75
N GLU A 192 -13.61 -12.17 -14.43
CA GLU A 192 -14.04 -11.04 -13.59
C GLU A 192 -15.18 -10.20 -14.21
N CYS A 193 -15.38 -10.31 -15.53
CA CYS A 193 -16.42 -9.59 -16.26
C CYS A 193 -17.72 -10.39 -16.47
N SER A 194 -17.74 -11.67 -16.07
CA SER A 194 -18.90 -12.56 -16.24
C SER A 194 -20.20 -11.97 -15.67
N CYS A 195 -20.19 -11.43 -14.45
CA CYS A 195 -21.38 -10.77 -13.89
C CYS A 195 -21.80 -9.50 -14.64
N VAL A 196 -20.84 -8.66 -15.02
CA VAL A 196 -21.12 -7.38 -15.68
C VAL A 196 -21.72 -7.58 -17.06
N ASN A 197 -21.22 -8.60 -17.77
CA ASN A 197 -21.59 -8.97 -19.14
C ASN A 197 -22.61 -10.13 -19.21
N SER A 198 -23.09 -10.60 -18.06
CA SER A 198 -24.07 -11.67 -17.97
C SER A 198 -25.34 -11.35 -18.78
N LEU A 199 -25.81 -12.33 -19.54
CA LEU A 199 -27.09 -12.24 -20.26
C LEU A 199 -28.27 -12.09 -19.30
N PHE A 200 -28.16 -12.55 -18.05
CA PHE A 200 -29.24 -12.48 -17.07
C PHE A 200 -29.59 -11.04 -16.65
N LYS A 201 -28.66 -10.10 -16.83
CA LYS A 201 -28.84 -8.67 -16.51
C LYS A 201 -29.97 -8.02 -17.33
N GLN A 202 -30.23 -8.51 -18.54
CA GLN A 202 -31.28 -7.95 -19.42
C GLN A 202 -32.69 -8.37 -19.01
N TYR A 203 -32.82 -9.48 -18.27
CA TYR A 203 -34.10 -10.06 -17.90
C TYR A 203 -34.62 -9.57 -16.55
N LYS A 204 -34.08 -8.46 -16.03
CA LYS A 204 -34.35 -7.95 -14.66
C LYS A 204 -33.96 -8.95 -13.55
N TYR A 205 -33.29 -10.04 -13.90
CA TYR A 205 -32.73 -10.99 -12.94
C TYR A 205 -31.35 -10.53 -12.51
N ASN A 206 -31.05 -10.71 -11.23
CA ASN A 206 -29.72 -10.46 -10.72
C ASN A 206 -28.81 -11.64 -11.15
N PRO A 207 -27.74 -11.40 -11.95
CA PRO A 207 -26.85 -12.46 -12.41
C PRO A 207 -26.29 -13.33 -11.27
N LEU A 208 -26.14 -12.76 -10.07
CA LEU A 208 -25.67 -13.48 -8.88
C LEU A 208 -26.60 -14.61 -8.41
N CYS A 209 -27.82 -14.72 -8.95
CA CYS A 209 -28.75 -15.78 -8.57
C CYS A 209 -28.78 -16.96 -9.55
N GLN A 210 -28.33 -16.77 -10.80
CA GLN A 210 -28.56 -17.75 -11.89
C GLN A 210 -27.33 -18.02 -12.75
N ASP A 211 -26.43 -17.05 -12.90
CA ASP A 211 -25.26 -17.17 -13.75
C ASP A 211 -24.09 -17.78 -12.96
N LYS A 212 -23.80 -19.06 -13.23
CA LYS A 212 -22.74 -19.80 -12.53
C LYS A 212 -21.36 -19.18 -12.72
N GLU A 213 -21.07 -18.63 -13.90
CA GLU A 213 -19.78 -18.01 -14.16
C GLU A 213 -19.64 -16.71 -13.36
N CYS A 214 -20.70 -15.90 -13.34
CA CYS A 214 -20.80 -14.73 -12.49
C CYS A 214 -20.62 -15.07 -11.00
N ILE A 215 -21.35 -16.07 -10.50
CA ILE A 215 -21.29 -16.47 -9.08
C ILE A 215 -19.88 -16.92 -8.68
N ASN A 216 -19.20 -17.65 -9.56
CA ASN A 216 -17.91 -18.25 -9.22
C ASN A 216 -16.73 -17.27 -9.34
N ALA A 217 -16.76 -16.36 -10.32
CA ALA A 217 -15.59 -15.55 -10.66
C ALA A 217 -15.88 -14.09 -11.00
N GLY A 218 -17.15 -13.70 -11.16
CA GLY A 218 -17.53 -12.39 -11.66
C GLY A 218 -17.52 -11.30 -10.60
N TYR A 219 -17.14 -10.10 -11.02
CA TYR A 219 -17.25 -8.91 -10.19
C TYR A 219 -18.72 -8.52 -9.97
N SER A 220 -19.15 -8.56 -8.72
CA SER A 220 -20.48 -8.13 -8.31
C SER A 220 -20.51 -6.62 -8.11
N THR A 221 -21.40 -5.91 -8.81
CA THR A 221 -21.59 -4.46 -8.61
C THR A 221 -22.42 -4.16 -7.36
N ALA A 222 -22.37 -2.96 -6.79
CA ALA A 222 -23.15 -2.60 -5.61
C ALA A 222 -24.67 -2.77 -5.84
N PRO A 223 -25.24 -2.37 -6.99
CA PRO A 223 -26.65 -2.67 -7.30
C PRO A 223 -26.96 -4.17 -7.31
N MET A 224 -26.06 -5.01 -7.83
CA MET A 224 -26.23 -6.47 -7.81
C MET A 224 -26.21 -7.01 -6.38
N ILE A 225 -25.28 -6.55 -5.54
CA ILE A 225 -25.20 -6.99 -4.13
C ILE A 225 -26.45 -6.54 -3.36
N ASN A 226 -26.84 -5.27 -3.50
CA ASN A 226 -27.99 -4.71 -2.79
C ASN A 226 -29.31 -5.35 -3.22
N SER A 227 -29.40 -5.81 -4.47
CA SER A 227 -30.60 -6.51 -4.98
C SER A 227 -30.67 -7.99 -4.60
N LEU A 228 -29.70 -8.56 -3.88
CA LEU A 228 -29.81 -9.94 -3.37
C LEU A 228 -30.99 -10.10 -2.40
N GLY A 229 -31.31 -9.06 -1.61
CA GLY A 229 -32.40 -9.08 -0.63
C GLY A 229 -33.81 -9.02 -1.23
N ASP A 230 -33.97 -8.37 -2.39
CA ASP A 230 -35.27 -8.16 -3.05
C ASP A 230 -35.42 -8.93 -4.39
N GLY A 231 -34.31 -9.42 -4.95
CA GLY A 231 -34.18 -9.79 -6.37
C GLY A 231 -33.56 -11.16 -6.67
N CYS A 232 -33.15 -11.93 -5.64
CA CYS A 232 -33.00 -13.39 -5.77
C CYS A 232 -34.30 -14.12 -5.42
N GLN A 233 -35.46 -13.50 -5.64
CA GLN A 233 -36.70 -14.25 -5.74
C GLN A 233 -36.68 -14.99 -7.08
N ILE A 234 -36.12 -16.20 -7.06
CA ILE A 234 -36.57 -17.24 -7.99
C ILE A 234 -38.09 -17.32 -7.76
N ILE A 235 -38.89 -16.94 -8.74
CA ILE A 235 -40.29 -17.37 -8.76
C ILE A 235 -40.22 -18.86 -9.01
N ASP A 236 -40.29 -19.58 -7.90
CA ASP A 236 -40.46 -21.01 -7.82
C ASP A 236 -41.73 -21.37 -8.59
N CYS A 237 -41.67 -22.42 -9.39
CA CYS A 237 -42.85 -23.00 -9.99
C CYS A 237 -43.91 -23.44 -8.96
N SER A 238 -43.55 -23.50 -7.67
CA SER A 238 -44.51 -23.64 -6.57
C SER A 238 -45.52 -22.50 -6.43
N VAL A 239 -45.53 -21.45 -7.29
CA VAL A 239 -46.77 -20.67 -7.50
C VAL A 239 -47.82 -21.57 -8.16
N ALA A 240 -48.45 -22.38 -7.32
CA ALA A 240 -49.66 -23.09 -7.63
C ALA A 240 -50.70 -22.07 -8.09
N PHE A 241 -51.32 -22.34 -9.24
CA PHE A 241 -52.58 -21.70 -9.61
C PHE A 241 -53.55 -21.83 -8.43
N ASN A 242 -53.99 -20.71 -7.87
CA ASN A 242 -55.03 -20.75 -6.85
C ASN A 242 -56.37 -21.07 -7.52
N LEU A 243 -56.71 -22.37 -7.59
CA LEU A 243 -57.96 -22.89 -8.12
C LEU A 243 -59.19 -22.49 -7.29
N GLU A 244 -59.03 -21.90 -6.09
CA GLU A 244 -60.17 -21.50 -5.24
C GLU A 244 -61.01 -20.37 -5.86
N LYS A 245 -60.51 -19.67 -6.89
CA LYS A 245 -61.31 -18.69 -7.67
C LYS A 245 -62.19 -19.31 -8.76
N THR A 246 -62.04 -20.61 -9.05
CA THR A 246 -62.76 -21.32 -10.10
C THR A 246 -63.45 -22.53 -9.47
N GLY A 247 -64.79 -22.54 -9.40
CA GLY A 247 -65.54 -23.63 -8.78
C GLY A 247 -65.08 -25.04 -9.18
N GLN A 248 -65.40 -26.03 -8.34
CA GLN A 248 -65.03 -27.45 -8.41
C GLN A 248 -64.48 -27.90 -9.78
N VAL A 249 -63.15 -27.90 -9.92
CA VAL A 249 -62.47 -28.46 -11.09
C VAL A 249 -62.15 -29.92 -10.78
N GLN A 250 -62.82 -30.85 -11.47
CA GLN A 250 -62.44 -32.27 -11.46
C GLN A 250 -61.43 -32.52 -12.58
N PHE A 251 -60.20 -32.84 -12.20
CA PHE A 251 -59.23 -33.41 -13.12
C PHE A 251 -59.40 -34.93 -13.08
N ASN A 252 -60.06 -35.48 -14.09
CA ASN A 252 -59.96 -36.92 -14.38
C ASN A 252 -58.76 -37.05 -15.34
N ASP A 253 -57.64 -37.57 -14.83
CA ASP A 253 -56.39 -37.82 -15.55
C ASP A 253 -55.65 -36.57 -16.10
N ALA A 254 -55.19 -35.68 -15.21
CA ALA A 254 -54.27 -34.60 -15.58
C ALA A 254 -52.84 -34.89 -15.08
N ASP A 255 -51.89 -34.93 -16.02
CA ASP A 255 -50.46 -34.93 -15.74
C ASP A 255 -49.93 -33.50 -15.93
N ILE A 256 -49.42 -32.88 -14.87
CA ILE A 256 -48.93 -31.48 -14.88
C ILE A 256 -47.41 -31.52 -14.78
N ASP A 257 -46.72 -31.28 -15.90
CA ASP A 257 -45.26 -31.11 -15.95
C ASP A 257 -44.90 -29.63 -15.82
N GLN A 258 -44.13 -29.27 -14.78
CA GLN A 258 -43.77 -27.89 -14.45
C GLN A 258 -42.25 -27.71 -14.55
N ARG A 259 -41.81 -27.09 -15.64
CA ARG A 259 -40.38 -26.92 -15.96
C ARG A 259 -39.85 -25.59 -15.44
N CYS A 260 -38.99 -25.68 -14.43
CA CYS A 260 -38.42 -24.56 -13.68
C CYS A 260 -36.94 -24.46 -14.01
N GLY A 261 -36.58 -23.56 -14.93
CA GLY A 261 -35.18 -23.30 -15.26
C GLY A 261 -34.40 -24.49 -15.85
N LYS A 262 -35.10 -25.53 -16.32
CA LYS A 262 -34.52 -26.54 -17.22
C LYS A 262 -35.52 -26.88 -18.32
N ASP A 263 -35.24 -26.39 -19.51
CA ASP A 263 -35.71 -27.04 -20.71
C ASP A 263 -34.83 -28.27 -20.94
N GLU A 264 -35.34 -29.44 -20.58
CA GLU A 264 -34.75 -30.70 -21.03
C GLU A 264 -35.03 -30.94 -22.54
N SER A 265 -35.89 -30.11 -23.15
CA SER A 265 -36.23 -30.15 -24.58
C SER A 265 -35.33 -29.29 -25.47
N THR A 266 -34.58 -28.33 -24.93
CA THR A 266 -33.49 -27.68 -25.69
C THR A 266 -32.20 -28.50 -25.64
N LEU A 267 -32.12 -29.56 -24.84
CA LEU A 267 -30.99 -30.50 -24.85
C LEU A 267 -30.99 -31.46 -26.05
N GLU A 268 -32.05 -31.51 -26.87
CA GLU A 268 -32.02 -32.23 -28.15
C GLU A 268 -31.87 -31.27 -29.34
N GLU A 269 -32.45 -30.05 -29.29
CA GLU A 269 -32.32 -29.06 -30.38
C GLU A 269 -31.03 -28.21 -30.28
N GLU A 270 -30.56 -27.87 -29.07
CA GLU A 270 -29.20 -27.35 -28.90
C GLU A 270 -28.15 -28.44 -29.02
N VAL A 271 -28.44 -29.74 -28.81
CA VAL A 271 -27.46 -30.79 -29.17
C VAL A 271 -27.32 -30.91 -30.68
N GLU A 272 -28.31 -30.56 -31.51
CA GLU A 272 -28.12 -30.50 -32.95
C GLU A 272 -27.34 -29.25 -33.39
N ILE A 273 -27.55 -28.10 -32.74
CA ILE A 273 -26.76 -26.87 -32.99
C ILE A 273 -25.35 -26.99 -32.39
N PHE A 274 -25.17 -27.66 -31.25
CA PHE A 274 -23.87 -27.94 -30.63
C PHE A 274 -23.17 -29.16 -31.24
N SER A 275 -23.88 -30.07 -31.91
CA SER A 275 -23.32 -31.14 -32.76
C SER A 275 -22.78 -30.54 -34.04
N ASN A 276 -23.56 -29.68 -34.71
CA ASN A 276 -23.09 -28.96 -35.89
C ASN A 276 -21.98 -27.95 -35.55
N SER A 277 -22.02 -27.33 -34.36
CA SER A 277 -20.93 -26.47 -33.89
C SER A 277 -19.73 -27.27 -33.38
N LYS A 278 -19.90 -28.48 -32.79
CA LYS A 278 -18.78 -29.40 -32.48
C LYS A 278 -18.12 -29.95 -33.73
N GLU A 279 -18.85 -30.21 -34.80
CA GLU A 279 -18.27 -30.67 -36.06
C GLU A 279 -17.54 -29.52 -36.77
N THR A 280 -18.04 -28.29 -36.61
CA THR A 280 -17.36 -27.06 -37.07
C THR A 280 -16.16 -26.71 -36.18
N LEU A 281 -16.26 -26.85 -34.86
CA LEU A 281 -15.14 -26.67 -33.92
C LEU A 281 -14.13 -27.80 -34.01
N ALA A 282 -14.53 -29.04 -34.29
CA ALA A 282 -13.62 -30.15 -34.52
C ALA A 282 -12.85 -29.97 -35.84
N LYS A 283 -13.48 -29.42 -36.89
CA LYS A 283 -12.77 -28.96 -38.08
C LYS A 283 -11.84 -27.76 -37.82
N ILE A 284 -12.27 -26.79 -37.02
CA ILE A 284 -11.40 -25.66 -36.63
C ILE A 284 -10.24 -26.12 -35.74
N VAL A 285 -10.46 -27.13 -34.89
CA VAL A 285 -9.44 -27.74 -34.02
C VAL A 285 -8.53 -28.68 -34.81
N GLU A 286 -9.01 -29.43 -35.81
CA GLU A 286 -8.15 -30.18 -36.76
C GLU A 286 -7.34 -29.21 -37.64
N ASP A 287 -7.90 -28.09 -38.11
CA ASP A 287 -7.18 -27.03 -38.84
C ASP A 287 -6.17 -26.28 -37.93
N LEU A 288 -6.37 -26.31 -36.61
CA LEU A 288 -5.43 -25.76 -35.62
C LEU A 288 -4.36 -26.79 -35.23
N ASP A 289 -4.68 -28.08 -35.14
CA ASP A 289 -3.71 -29.15 -34.88
C ASP A 289 -2.75 -29.35 -36.07
N GLU A 290 -3.20 -29.10 -37.32
CA GLU A 290 -2.29 -29.00 -38.47
C GLU A 290 -1.41 -27.74 -38.45
N ASN A 291 -1.70 -26.77 -37.58
CA ASN A 291 -0.83 -25.62 -37.30
C ASN A 291 0.03 -25.79 -36.04
N ASP A 292 -0.13 -26.86 -35.26
CA ASP A 292 0.69 -27.10 -34.06
C ASP A 292 2.12 -27.60 -34.37
N GLU A 293 2.42 -27.88 -35.64
CA GLU A 293 3.82 -27.91 -36.10
C GLU A 293 4.48 -26.51 -36.14
N LYS A 294 3.73 -25.40 -35.97
CA LYS A 294 4.31 -24.05 -35.86
C LYS A 294 4.72 -23.65 -34.45
N GLU A 295 4.41 -24.40 -33.38
CA GLU A 295 4.94 -24.06 -32.05
C GLU A 295 6.44 -24.36 -31.89
N LYS A 296 7.06 -25.11 -32.81
CA LYS A 296 8.53 -25.17 -32.95
C LYS A 296 9.15 -23.91 -33.58
N SER A 297 8.34 -22.97 -34.08
CA SER A 297 8.79 -21.76 -34.77
C SER A 297 9.15 -20.61 -33.82
N THR A 298 8.51 -20.49 -32.66
CA THR A 298 8.75 -19.35 -31.76
C THR A 298 10.10 -19.40 -31.05
N TRP A 299 10.69 -20.59 -30.87
CA TRP A 299 12.02 -20.72 -30.26
C TRP A 299 13.15 -20.12 -31.13
N TRP A 300 13.08 -20.22 -32.46
CA TRP A 300 14.07 -19.58 -33.33
C TRP A 300 14.00 -18.05 -33.25
N ILE A 301 12.82 -17.49 -32.96
CA ILE A 301 12.62 -16.03 -32.91
C ILE A 301 13.33 -15.49 -31.67
N TRP A 302 13.15 -16.15 -30.53
CA TRP A 302 13.87 -15.82 -29.31
C TRP A 302 15.39 -16.02 -29.46
N LEU A 303 15.83 -17.06 -30.18
CA LEU A 303 17.25 -17.28 -30.45
C LEU A 303 17.88 -16.17 -31.32
N ILE A 304 17.16 -15.69 -32.34
CA ILE A 304 17.60 -14.54 -33.15
C ILE A 304 17.66 -13.26 -32.31
N VAL A 305 16.66 -13.00 -31.46
CA VAL A 305 16.66 -11.83 -30.56
C VAL A 305 17.85 -11.85 -29.61
N ILE A 306 18.20 -13.01 -29.06
CA ILE A 306 19.38 -13.17 -28.19
C ILE A 306 20.68 -12.92 -28.96
N ILE A 307 20.82 -13.44 -30.19
CA ILE A 307 22.01 -13.22 -31.02
C ILE A 307 22.17 -11.73 -31.34
N VAL A 308 21.09 -11.02 -31.69
CA VAL A 308 21.14 -9.58 -31.97
C VAL A 308 21.53 -8.79 -30.71
N LEU A 309 20.99 -9.14 -29.55
CA LEU A 309 21.37 -8.54 -28.26
C LEU A 309 22.85 -8.76 -27.94
N LEU A 310 23.38 -9.97 -28.14
CA LEU A 310 24.79 -10.28 -27.94
C LEU A 310 25.70 -9.53 -28.92
N LEU A 311 25.28 -9.36 -30.17
CA LEU A 311 26.03 -8.57 -31.17
C LEU A 311 26.02 -7.07 -30.84
N LEU A 312 24.92 -6.54 -30.31
CA LEU A 312 24.85 -5.15 -29.87
C LEU A 312 25.74 -4.90 -28.64
N VAL A 313 25.67 -5.78 -27.63
CA VAL A 313 26.53 -5.67 -26.42
C VAL A 313 28.01 -5.87 -26.78
N GLY A 314 28.31 -6.87 -27.63
CA GLY A 314 29.67 -7.13 -28.11
C GLY A 314 30.22 -5.98 -28.97
N GLY A 315 29.39 -5.42 -29.85
CA GLY A 315 29.76 -4.27 -30.69
C GLY A 315 30.07 -3.02 -29.87
N ILE A 316 29.26 -2.74 -28.84
CA ILE A 316 29.52 -1.63 -27.90
C ILE A 316 30.83 -1.87 -27.14
N GLY A 317 31.08 -3.09 -26.66
CA GLY A 317 32.31 -3.45 -25.98
C GLY A 317 33.57 -3.27 -26.85
N ILE A 318 33.52 -3.71 -28.11
CA ILE A 318 34.61 -3.54 -29.08
C ILE A 318 34.84 -2.04 -29.36
N GLY A 319 33.77 -1.25 -29.50
CA GLY A 319 33.85 0.20 -29.69
C GLY A 319 34.57 0.91 -28.53
N ILE A 320 34.19 0.58 -27.29
CA ILE A 320 34.84 1.13 -26.09
C ILE A 320 36.31 0.71 -26.02
N TYR A 321 36.63 -0.54 -26.35
CA TYR A 321 38.01 -1.03 -26.38
C TYR A 321 38.89 -0.29 -27.41
N TYR A 322 38.39 -0.10 -28.64
CA TYR A 322 39.13 0.66 -29.66
C TYR A 322 39.29 2.13 -29.27
N TYR A 323 38.25 2.73 -28.68
CA TYR A 323 38.28 4.12 -28.24
C TYR A 323 39.34 4.33 -27.14
N THR A 324 39.34 3.48 -26.11
CA THR A 324 40.32 3.55 -25.01
C THR A 324 41.75 3.29 -25.49
N ARG A 325 41.96 2.32 -26.38
CA ARG A 325 43.28 2.04 -26.97
C ARG A 325 43.80 3.19 -27.84
N LYS A 326 42.93 3.83 -28.64
CA LYS A 326 43.29 5.01 -29.45
C LYS A 326 43.68 6.19 -28.57
N LYS A 327 42.93 6.42 -27.48
CA LYS A 327 43.23 7.48 -26.49
C LYS A 327 44.59 7.27 -25.83
N ALA A 328 44.93 6.02 -25.46
CA ALA A 328 46.23 5.69 -24.88
C ALA A 328 47.40 5.94 -25.86
N LYS A 329 47.25 5.61 -27.15
CA LYS A 329 48.27 5.92 -28.17
C LYS A 329 48.49 7.42 -28.36
N LEU A 330 47.43 8.24 -28.33
CA LEU A 330 47.55 9.70 -28.44
C LEU A 330 48.27 10.31 -27.24
N GLN A 331 48.03 9.79 -26.03
CA GLN A 331 48.75 10.22 -24.83
C GLN A 331 50.24 9.85 -24.87
N LEU A 332 50.60 8.69 -25.43
CA LEU A 332 52.01 8.32 -25.63
C LEU A 332 52.73 9.20 -26.66
N LEU A 333 52.04 9.64 -27.72
CA LEU A 333 52.63 10.55 -28.71
C LEU A 333 52.81 11.97 -28.18
N GLN A 334 51.96 12.43 -27.26
CA GLN A 334 52.12 13.75 -26.62
C GLN A 334 53.30 13.79 -25.63
N ASN A 335 53.69 12.65 -25.07
CA ASN A 335 54.71 12.58 -24.02
C ASN A 335 56.13 12.27 -24.53
N ASN A 336 56.31 11.96 -25.82
CA ASN A 336 57.62 11.79 -26.45
C ASN A 336 57.85 12.85 -27.54
N PRO A 337 58.23 14.09 -27.18
CA PRO A 337 58.72 15.04 -28.16
C PRO A 337 60.05 14.51 -28.73
N THR A 338 60.06 14.17 -30.01
CA THR A 338 61.28 13.87 -30.77
C THR A 338 62.21 15.07 -30.71
N THR A 339 63.30 14.93 -29.95
CA THR A 339 64.53 15.72 -30.07
C THR A 339 65.28 15.39 -31.34
#